data_AF-A0A8B9KQB2-F1
#
_entry.id   AF-A0A8B9KQB2-F1
#
_cell.length_a   1.000
_cell.length_b   1.000
_cell.length_c   1.000
_cell.angle_alpha   90.00
_cell.angle_beta   90.00
_cell.angle_gamma   90.00
#
_symmetry.space_group_name_H-M   'P 1'
#
loop_
_entity.id
_entity.type
_entity.pdbx_description
1 polymer ?
#
loop_
_entity_poly.entity_id
_entity_poly.type
_entity_poly.pdbx_seq_one_letter_code
_entity_poly.pdbx_strand_id
1 'polypeptide(L)'
;VTIIFSNEVPEHPCVSPVSNQVFERRLIEKYIAENGADPINGQPLSEEQLIDIKVSHPIRPKPPSATSIPAILKSLQDEWDAVMLHSFTLRQQLQTTRQELSHALYQHDAACRVIARLTKEVTAAREALATLKPQAGLVAPQAAPASQPAAVVSAYFYFFKLLILGTPIFHLQDKATVLTTERKKRGKTVPEELVRAEDLSKYRQVASHAGLHSASVPGILSLDLCPTDTNKVLTGRKTNTCKRLINASGMIFDFKSRYACSPSFNPINTHMMTVNVCSHFCGYWAFSDIQTGRVLTKVTDETAGCALTCAQFHPDGLIFGTGTGDSQIKIWDLKERTNVANFPGHSGPVTAIAFSENGYYLATGAQDSSLKLWDLRKLKNFKTITLDNNYEVKSLVFDQSGTYLAVGGSDIRVYICKQWSEVLNFTDHTGLVTGVAFGEHAQFLSSTGMDRSLKFYSL
;
A
#
# COMPACT_ATOMS: atom_id res chain seq x y z
N VAL A 1 -37.95 -2.32 -23.61
CA VAL A 1 -36.71 -1.54 -23.74
C VAL A 1 -36.61 -0.67 -22.50
N THR A 2 -36.02 -1.21 -21.44
CA THR A 2 -35.79 -0.51 -20.17
C THR A 2 -34.40 0.13 -20.27
N ILE A 3 -34.30 1.43 -19.98
CA ILE A 3 -33.04 2.17 -20.08
C ILE A 3 -32.17 1.85 -18.87
N ILE A 4 -30.86 1.77 -19.09
CA ILE A 4 -29.87 1.35 -18.08
C ILE A 4 -29.66 2.38 -16.95
N PHE A 5 -30.11 3.64 -17.12
CA PHE A 5 -29.95 4.71 -16.12
C PHE A 5 -31.18 4.97 -15.24
N SER A 6 -32.37 4.84 -15.80
CA SER A 6 -33.64 4.97 -15.09
C SER A 6 -34.54 3.89 -15.63
N ASN A 7 -35.17 3.11 -14.76
CA ASN A 7 -36.18 2.10 -15.15
C ASN A 7 -37.47 2.75 -15.69
N GLU A 8 -37.37 3.93 -16.29
CA GLU A 8 -38.44 4.73 -16.85
C GLU A 8 -38.48 4.59 -18.37
N VAL A 9 -39.62 4.91 -18.96
CA VAL A 9 -39.81 4.91 -20.42
C VAL A 9 -39.17 6.19 -21.00
N PRO A 10 -38.27 6.10 -22.01
CA PRO A 10 -37.61 7.27 -22.59
C PRO A 10 -38.59 8.20 -23.29
N GLU A 11 -38.51 9.51 -23.00
CA GLU A 11 -39.19 10.54 -23.81
C GLU A 11 -38.46 10.78 -25.14
N HIS A 12 -37.12 10.82 -25.09
CA HIS A 12 -36.24 10.96 -26.24
C HIS A 12 -35.20 9.84 -26.26
N PRO A 13 -35.51 8.68 -26.87
CA PRO A 13 -34.57 7.57 -26.98
C PRO A 13 -33.49 7.87 -28.02
N CYS A 14 -32.24 7.69 -27.62
CA CYS A 14 -31.07 7.75 -28.47
C CYS A 14 -30.26 6.45 -28.33
N VAL A 15 -29.46 6.11 -29.33
CA VAL A 15 -28.60 4.93 -29.33
C VAL A 15 -27.15 5.37 -29.40
N SER A 16 -26.34 4.78 -28.54
CA SER A 16 -24.88 4.82 -28.70
C SER A 16 -24.48 3.78 -29.76
N PRO A 17 -23.76 4.18 -30.83
CA PRO A 17 -23.27 3.25 -31.85
C PRO A 17 -22.21 2.28 -31.31
N VAL A 18 -21.61 2.59 -30.16
CA VAL A 18 -20.53 1.82 -29.55
C VAL A 18 -21.06 0.67 -28.69
N SER A 19 -22.07 0.93 -27.86
CA SER A 19 -22.70 -0.10 -27.04
C SER A 19 -23.92 -0.74 -27.69
N ASN A 20 -24.47 -0.15 -28.77
CA ASN A 20 -25.74 -0.54 -29.38
C ASN A 20 -26.90 -0.61 -28.38
N GLN A 21 -26.83 0.19 -27.32
CA GLN A 21 -27.84 0.26 -26.27
C GLN A 21 -28.64 1.55 -26.38
N VAL A 22 -29.91 1.47 -25.95
CA VAL A 22 -30.85 2.60 -25.98
C VAL A 22 -30.77 3.36 -24.66
N PHE A 23 -30.55 4.67 -24.77
CA PHE A 23 -30.45 5.60 -23.65
C PHE A 23 -31.46 6.74 -23.76
N GLU A 24 -31.75 7.37 -22.62
CA GLU A 24 -32.43 8.66 -22.61
C GLU A 24 -31.42 9.75 -22.95
N ARG A 25 -31.72 10.57 -23.96
CA ARG A 25 -30.78 11.58 -24.49
C ARG A 25 -30.20 12.52 -23.42
N ARG A 26 -31.07 13.05 -22.54
CA ARG A 26 -30.69 13.90 -21.39
C ARG A 26 -29.60 13.27 -20.51
N LEU A 27 -29.70 11.96 -20.25
CA LEU A 27 -28.85 11.28 -19.28
C LEU A 27 -27.50 10.93 -19.88
N ILE A 28 -27.47 10.49 -21.14
CA ILE A 28 -26.22 10.15 -21.82
C ILE A 28 -25.41 11.41 -22.19
N GLU A 29 -26.06 12.52 -22.57
CA GLU A 29 -25.37 13.81 -22.81
C GLU A 29 -24.67 14.29 -21.53
N LYS A 30 -25.37 14.25 -20.39
CA LYS A 30 -24.77 14.61 -19.10
C LYS A 30 -23.58 13.70 -18.74
N TYR A 31 -23.70 12.40 -18.98
CA TYR A 31 -22.63 11.45 -18.69
C TYR A 31 -21.39 11.65 -19.59
N ILE A 32 -21.61 11.93 -20.87
CA ILE A 32 -20.53 12.24 -21.83
C ILE A 32 -19.82 13.54 -21.43
N ALA A 33 -20.55 14.58 -21.00
CA ALA A 33 -19.96 15.83 -20.54
C ALA A 33 -19.05 15.67 -19.29
N GLU A 34 -19.39 14.73 -18.39
CA GLU A 34 -18.62 14.48 -17.17
C GLU A 34 -17.44 13.52 -17.39
N ASN A 35 -17.61 12.48 -18.21
CA ASN A 35 -16.66 11.35 -18.30
C ASN A 35 -16.04 11.14 -19.69
N GLY A 36 -16.60 11.72 -20.75
CA GLY A 36 -16.09 11.61 -22.13
C GLY A 36 -16.14 10.22 -22.75
N ALA A 37 -16.92 9.30 -22.17
CA ALA A 37 -16.96 7.88 -22.57
C ALA A 37 -18.38 7.29 -22.49
N ASP A 38 -18.59 6.15 -23.14
CA ASP A 38 -19.81 5.35 -23.06
C ASP A 38 -19.90 4.66 -21.67
N PRO A 39 -21.03 4.76 -20.96
CA PRO A 39 -21.21 4.22 -19.61
C PRO A 39 -21.12 2.70 -19.48
N ILE A 40 -21.29 1.93 -20.57
CA ILE A 40 -21.31 0.46 -20.50
C ILE A 40 -19.93 -0.12 -20.79
N ASN A 41 -19.30 0.37 -21.85
CA ASN A 41 -18.06 -0.20 -22.37
C ASN A 41 -16.82 0.68 -22.07
N GLY A 42 -17.00 1.90 -21.56
CA GLY A 42 -15.90 2.83 -21.24
C GLY A 42 -15.12 3.35 -22.45
N GLN A 43 -15.67 3.18 -23.66
CA GLN A 43 -15.04 3.65 -24.90
C GLN A 43 -15.34 5.13 -25.15
N PRO A 44 -14.43 5.89 -25.78
CA PRO A 44 -14.64 7.31 -26.03
C PRO A 44 -15.84 7.54 -26.94
N LEU A 45 -16.77 8.40 -26.51
CA LEU A 45 -18.01 8.72 -27.21
C LEU A 45 -18.25 10.23 -27.14
N SER A 46 -18.50 10.87 -28.29
CA SER A 46 -18.85 12.29 -28.37
C SER A 46 -20.35 12.48 -28.60
N GLU A 47 -20.92 13.60 -28.15
CA GLU A 47 -22.37 13.89 -28.26
C GLU A 47 -22.91 13.78 -29.69
N GLU A 48 -22.11 14.16 -30.68
CA GLU A 48 -22.46 14.12 -32.11
C GLU A 48 -22.64 12.70 -32.68
N GLN A 49 -22.11 11.69 -32.00
CA GLN A 49 -22.18 10.29 -32.45
C GLN A 49 -23.46 9.59 -32.01
N LEU A 50 -24.31 10.24 -31.20
CA LEU A 50 -25.58 9.68 -30.74
C LEU A 50 -26.62 9.67 -31.86
N ILE A 51 -27.28 8.53 -32.04
CA ILE A 51 -28.30 8.34 -33.09
C ILE A 51 -29.69 8.44 -32.47
N ASP A 52 -30.50 9.40 -32.92
CA ASP A 52 -31.88 9.54 -32.44
C ASP A 52 -32.81 8.47 -33.02
N ILE A 53 -33.61 7.85 -32.16
CA ILE A 53 -34.70 6.99 -32.61
C ILE A 53 -35.99 7.82 -32.68
N LYS A 54 -36.54 7.98 -33.88
CA LYS A 54 -37.88 8.56 -34.06
C LYS A 54 -38.94 7.57 -33.61
N VAL A 55 -39.44 7.72 -32.38
CA VAL A 55 -40.60 6.99 -31.89
C VAL A 55 -41.84 7.88 -32.02
N SER A 56 -42.93 7.34 -32.56
CA SER A 56 -44.25 7.97 -32.47
C SER A 56 -44.61 8.14 -31.00
N HIS A 57 -44.79 9.38 -30.54
CA HIS A 57 -44.93 9.77 -29.13
C HIS A 57 -45.60 8.67 -28.27
N PRO A 58 -44.90 8.11 -27.27
CA PRO A 58 -45.52 7.18 -26.35
C PRO A 58 -46.61 7.92 -25.57
N ILE A 59 -47.87 7.54 -25.78
CA ILE A 59 -49.00 8.09 -25.03
C ILE A 59 -48.82 7.57 -23.60
N ARG A 60 -48.31 8.43 -22.71
CA ARG A 60 -48.34 8.16 -21.27
C ARG A 60 -49.80 7.93 -20.89
N PRO A 61 -50.19 6.80 -20.27
CA PRO A 61 -51.49 6.74 -19.62
C PRO A 61 -51.53 7.93 -18.66
N LYS A 62 -52.54 8.80 -18.80
CA LYS A 62 -52.69 9.94 -17.89
C LYS A 62 -52.60 9.39 -16.46
N PRO A 63 -51.75 9.96 -15.58
CA PRO A 63 -51.81 9.58 -14.18
C PRO A 63 -53.26 9.71 -13.74
N PRO A 64 -53.82 8.74 -13.00
CA PRO A 64 -55.19 8.84 -12.53
C PRO A 64 -55.35 10.20 -11.88
N SER A 65 -56.33 10.99 -12.31
CA SER A 65 -56.48 12.36 -11.84
C SER A 65 -56.69 12.31 -10.33
N ALA A 66 -55.66 12.66 -9.58
CA ALA A 66 -55.63 12.70 -8.12
C ALA A 66 -56.38 13.95 -7.61
N THR A 67 -57.59 14.17 -8.14
CA THR A 67 -58.42 15.34 -7.84
C THR A 67 -59.36 15.10 -6.66
N SER A 68 -59.49 13.86 -6.20
CA SER A 68 -60.31 13.48 -5.05
C SER A 68 -59.53 12.68 -4.01
N ILE A 69 -59.85 12.89 -2.72
CA ILE A 69 -59.24 12.16 -1.60
C ILE A 69 -59.35 10.62 -1.77
N PRO A 70 -60.48 10.05 -2.22
CA PRO A 70 -60.56 8.61 -2.48
C PRO A 70 -59.60 8.11 -3.57
N ALA A 71 -59.39 8.90 -4.64
CA ALA A 71 -58.48 8.53 -5.72
C ALA A 71 -57.00 8.52 -5.25
N ILE A 72 -56.62 9.48 -4.41
CA ILE A 72 -55.26 9.54 -3.80
C ILE A 72 -55.01 8.34 -2.89
N LEU A 73 -55.99 8.00 -2.04
CA LEU A 73 -55.88 6.83 -1.16
C LEU A 73 -55.76 5.54 -1.97
N LYS A 74 -56.52 5.41 -3.07
CA LYS A 74 -56.44 4.24 -3.94
C LYS A 74 -55.09 4.13 -4.64
N SER A 75 -54.56 5.23 -5.19
CA SER A 75 -53.21 5.20 -5.80
C SER A 75 -52.12 4.88 -4.80
N LEU A 76 -52.22 5.39 -3.55
CA LEU A 76 -51.25 5.07 -2.50
C LEU A 76 -51.30 3.58 -2.14
N GLN A 77 -52.49 2.98 -2.08
CA GLN A 77 -52.64 1.54 -1.87
C GLN A 77 -52.01 0.73 -3.00
N ASP A 78 -52.28 1.09 -4.26
CA ASP A 78 -51.78 0.35 -5.42
C ASP A 78 -50.24 0.41 -5.51
N GLU A 79 -49.62 1.56 -5.22
CA GLU A 79 -48.16 1.69 -5.12
C GLU A 79 -47.59 0.88 -3.95
N TRP A 80 -48.28 0.87 -2.81
CA TRP A 80 -47.85 0.10 -1.65
C TRP A 80 -47.90 -1.40 -1.92
N ASP A 81 -48.95 -1.89 -2.58
CA ASP A 81 -49.08 -3.28 -2.99
C ASP A 81 -47.96 -3.68 -3.96
N ALA A 82 -47.63 -2.82 -4.94
CA ALA A 82 -46.53 -3.06 -5.86
C ALA A 82 -45.17 -3.13 -5.15
N VAL A 83 -44.88 -2.19 -4.24
CA VAL A 83 -43.65 -2.17 -3.44
C VAL A 83 -43.55 -3.40 -2.55
N MET A 84 -44.65 -3.82 -1.93
CA MET A 84 -44.68 -5.00 -1.07
C MET A 84 -44.41 -6.29 -1.84
N LEU A 85 -45.04 -6.46 -3.01
CA LEU A 85 -44.79 -7.61 -3.89
C LEU A 85 -43.34 -7.64 -4.39
N HIS A 86 -42.78 -6.48 -4.75
CA HIS A 86 -41.39 -6.40 -5.20
C HIS A 86 -40.41 -6.73 -4.06
N SER A 87 -40.63 -6.16 -2.87
CA SER A 87 -39.84 -6.43 -1.66
C SER A 87 -39.90 -7.91 -1.26
N PHE A 88 -41.07 -8.53 -1.35
CA PHE A 88 -41.23 -9.96 -1.10
C PHE A 88 -40.42 -10.81 -2.08
N THR A 89 -40.53 -10.53 -3.38
CA THR A 89 -39.79 -11.24 -4.43
C THR A 89 -38.28 -11.10 -4.24
N LEU A 90 -37.82 -9.88 -3.91
CA LEU A 90 -36.40 -9.61 -3.64
C LEU A 90 -35.89 -10.39 -2.43
N ARG A 91 -36.68 -10.43 -1.34
CA ARG A 91 -36.34 -11.22 -0.15
C ARG A 91 -36.27 -12.71 -0.44
N GLN A 92 -37.18 -13.22 -1.27
CA GLN A 92 -37.16 -14.61 -1.71
C GLN A 92 -35.88 -14.93 -2.51
N GLN A 93 -35.52 -14.08 -3.48
CA GLN A 93 -34.28 -14.23 -4.25
C GLN A 93 -33.02 -14.14 -3.39
N LEU A 94 -33.02 -13.28 -2.37
CA LEU A 94 -31.92 -13.20 -1.41
C LEU A 94 -31.79 -14.50 -0.62
N GLN A 95 -32.90 -15.07 -0.17
CA GLN A 95 -32.90 -16.33 0.58
C GLN A 95 -32.42 -17.51 -0.29
N THR A 96 -32.86 -17.60 -1.54
CA THR A 96 -32.41 -18.66 -2.46
C THR A 96 -30.92 -18.54 -2.76
N THR A 97 -30.43 -17.35 -3.09
CA THR A 97 -28.99 -17.14 -3.37
C THR A 97 -28.13 -17.40 -2.14
N ARG A 98 -28.62 -17.07 -0.94
CA ARG A 98 -27.93 -17.41 0.32
C ARG A 98 -27.83 -18.93 0.51
N GLN A 99 -28.88 -19.68 0.19
CA GLN A 99 -28.85 -21.15 0.27
C GLN A 99 -27.88 -21.74 -0.76
N GLU A 100 -27.90 -21.28 -2.00
CA GLU A 100 -26.95 -21.69 -3.04
C GLU A 100 -25.51 -21.43 -2.65
N LEU A 101 -25.22 -20.22 -2.13
CA LEU A 101 -23.91 -19.85 -1.63
C LEU A 101 -23.47 -20.77 -0.50
N SER A 102 -24.36 -21.04 0.48
CA SER A 102 -24.03 -21.95 1.58
C SER A 102 -23.67 -23.35 1.08
N HIS A 103 -24.42 -23.88 0.11
CA HIS A 103 -24.15 -25.17 -0.50
C HIS A 103 -22.82 -25.17 -1.28
N ALA A 104 -22.53 -24.11 -2.04
CA ALA A 104 -21.25 -23.96 -2.75
C ALA A 104 -20.05 -23.92 -1.79
N LEU A 105 -20.18 -23.23 -0.64
CA LEU A 105 -19.14 -23.21 0.39
C LEU A 105 -18.90 -24.60 1.01
N TYR A 106 -19.96 -25.37 1.26
CA TYR A 106 -19.82 -26.75 1.74
C TYR A 106 -19.12 -27.65 0.70
N GLN A 107 -19.48 -27.52 -0.58
CA GLN A 107 -18.82 -28.25 -1.66
C GLN A 107 -17.34 -27.85 -1.81
N HIS A 108 -17.03 -26.56 -1.66
CA HIS A 108 -15.66 -26.06 -1.70
C HIS A 108 -14.81 -26.64 -0.54
N ASP A 109 -15.32 -26.68 0.70
CA ASP A 109 -14.61 -27.31 1.82
C ASP A 109 -14.37 -28.81 1.55
N ALA A 110 -15.37 -29.51 1.01
CA ALA A 110 -15.23 -30.91 0.61
C ALA A 110 -14.13 -31.10 -0.47
N ALA A 111 -14.09 -30.23 -1.48
CA ALA A 111 -13.07 -30.27 -2.54
C ALA A 111 -11.66 -29.99 -1.98
N CYS A 112 -11.51 -29.04 -1.06
CA CYS A 112 -10.24 -28.77 -0.38
C CYS A 112 -9.71 -30.00 0.37
N ARG A 113 -10.58 -30.78 1.02
CA ARG A 113 -10.19 -32.03 1.68
C ARG A 113 -9.71 -33.09 0.69
N VAL A 114 -10.31 -33.16 -0.49
CA VAL A 114 -9.87 -34.06 -1.58
C VAL A 114 -8.47 -33.66 -2.07
N ILE A 115 -8.22 -32.37 -2.29
CA ILE A 115 -6.88 -31.87 -2.68
C ILE A 115 -5.85 -32.22 -1.61
N ALA A 116 -6.16 -32.01 -0.33
CA ALA A 116 -5.25 -32.34 0.76
C ALA A 116 -4.92 -33.84 0.81
N ARG A 117 -5.90 -34.71 0.56
CA ARG A 117 -5.68 -36.16 0.47
C ARG A 117 -4.81 -36.53 -0.73
N LEU A 118 -5.15 -36.05 -1.92
CA LEU A 118 -4.40 -36.32 -3.16
C LEU A 118 -2.96 -35.84 -3.04
N THR A 119 -2.73 -34.68 -2.42
CA THR A 119 -1.37 -34.15 -2.22
C THR A 119 -0.54 -35.10 -1.36
N LYS A 120 -1.10 -35.67 -0.28
CA LYS A 120 -0.42 -36.67 0.56
C LYS A 120 -0.12 -37.96 -0.19
N GLU A 121 -1.08 -38.44 -0.99
CA GLU A 121 -0.89 -39.66 -1.80
C GLU A 121 0.20 -39.45 -2.88
N VAL A 122 0.24 -38.27 -3.51
CA VAL A 122 1.28 -37.91 -4.48
C VAL A 122 2.66 -37.79 -3.84
N THR A 123 2.78 -37.17 -2.66
CA THR A 123 4.07 -37.08 -1.95
C THR A 123 4.57 -38.46 -1.54
N ALA A 124 3.70 -39.32 -1.00
CA ALA A 124 4.05 -40.69 -0.64
C ALA A 124 4.51 -41.51 -1.85
N ALA A 125 3.81 -41.38 -2.99
CA ALA A 125 4.21 -42.04 -4.24
C ALA A 125 5.57 -41.54 -4.76
N ARG A 126 5.85 -40.23 -4.68
CA ARG A 126 7.15 -39.66 -5.05
C ARG A 126 8.28 -40.17 -4.17
N GLU A 127 8.07 -40.24 -2.86
CA GLU A 127 9.04 -40.79 -1.91
C GLU A 127 9.31 -42.28 -2.17
N ALA A 128 8.27 -43.08 -2.41
CA ALA A 128 8.42 -44.49 -2.77
C ALA A 128 9.16 -44.70 -4.11
N LEU A 129 8.96 -43.82 -5.10
CA LEU A 129 9.73 -43.87 -6.34
C LEU A 129 11.19 -43.45 -6.15
N ALA A 130 11.45 -42.49 -5.26
CA ALA A 130 12.81 -42.06 -4.94
C ALA A 130 13.61 -43.16 -4.22
N THR A 131 12.97 -43.98 -3.39
CA THR A 131 13.64 -45.13 -2.74
C THR A 131 13.92 -46.29 -3.70
N LEU A 132 13.20 -46.39 -4.81
CA LEU A 132 13.37 -47.45 -5.82
C LEU A 132 14.46 -47.17 -6.87
N LYS A 133 15.16 -46.03 -6.79
CA LYS A 133 16.39 -45.76 -7.58
C LYS A 133 17.49 -45.26 -6.62
N PRO A 134 18.58 -46.01 -6.33
CA PRO A 134 19.40 -46.77 -7.28
C PRO A 134 19.85 -48.17 -6.78
N GLN A 135 19.47 -49.25 -7.48
CA GLN A 135 20.14 -50.57 -7.39
C GLN A 135 21.03 -50.85 -8.61
N ALA A 136 21.59 -49.81 -9.22
CA ALA A 136 22.64 -49.95 -10.22
C ALA A 136 23.82 -49.02 -9.85
N GLY A 137 24.79 -49.54 -9.10
CA GLY A 137 26.06 -48.86 -8.84
C GLY A 137 26.62 -48.98 -7.41
N LEU A 138 27.19 -50.15 -7.09
CA LEU A 138 28.33 -50.45 -6.19
C LEU A 138 28.75 -49.47 -5.04
N VAL A 139 28.55 -49.93 -3.78
CA VAL A 139 29.46 -50.02 -2.58
C VAL A 139 30.44 -48.84 -2.30
N ALA A 140 30.49 -48.18 -1.13
CA ALA A 140 30.85 -48.68 0.22
C ALA A 140 30.42 -47.72 1.40
N PRO A 141 30.47 -48.15 2.69
CA PRO A 141 29.70 -47.55 3.80
C PRO A 141 30.52 -46.73 4.82
N GLN A 142 29.88 -45.77 5.52
CA GLN A 142 30.29 -45.37 6.88
C GLN A 142 29.17 -44.72 7.73
N ALA A 143 28.82 -45.44 8.80
CA ALA A 143 28.39 -45.08 10.17
C ALA A 143 27.27 -44.05 10.48
N ALA A 144 26.23 -44.56 11.16
CA ALA A 144 25.36 -43.90 12.17
C ALA A 144 25.18 -44.92 13.34
N PRO A 145 24.79 -44.60 14.60
CA PRO A 145 23.59 -43.82 15.00
C PRO A 145 23.84 -42.88 16.24
N ALA A 146 22.94 -42.10 16.86
CA ALA A 146 21.50 -42.22 17.17
C ALA A 146 20.88 -40.83 17.56
N SER A 147 19.69 -40.47 17.05
CA SER A 147 18.35 -40.40 17.72
C SER A 147 18.02 -39.22 18.67
N GLN A 148 17.45 -38.13 18.11
CA GLN A 148 16.09 -37.54 18.29
C GLN A 148 15.28 -37.74 19.61
N PRO A 149 14.38 -36.79 20.01
CA PRO A 149 13.16 -36.50 19.24
C PRO A 149 12.72 -35.03 19.09
N ALA A 150 11.94 -34.84 18.02
CA ALA A 150 11.28 -33.61 17.62
C ALA A 150 9.95 -33.41 18.36
N ALA A 151 9.69 -32.18 18.81
CA ALA A 151 8.36 -31.73 19.22
C ALA A 151 7.62 -31.13 18.01
N VAL A 152 7.09 -31.99 17.14
CA VAL A 152 6.12 -31.64 16.09
C VAL A 152 4.73 -32.06 16.54
N VAL A 153 4.22 -31.42 17.59
CA VAL A 153 2.81 -31.55 18.01
C VAL A 153 2.32 -30.20 18.52
N SER A 154 2.15 -29.22 17.62
CA SER A 154 1.33 -28.03 17.89
C SER A 154 0.90 -27.26 16.62
N ALA A 155 0.93 -27.90 15.44
CA ALA A 155 0.52 -27.24 14.19
C ALA A 155 -0.93 -27.56 13.79
N TYR A 156 -1.47 -28.71 14.23
CA TYR A 156 -2.77 -29.20 13.76
C TYR A 156 -3.98 -28.70 14.57
N PHE A 157 -3.77 -28.19 15.79
CA PHE A 157 -4.87 -27.61 16.59
C PHE A 157 -5.19 -26.16 16.21
N TYR A 158 -4.24 -25.45 15.60
CA TYR A 158 -4.41 -24.05 15.20
C TYR A 158 -5.10 -23.86 13.84
N PHE A 159 -5.13 -24.90 13.00
CA PHE A 159 -5.79 -24.82 11.69
C PHE A 159 -7.31 -24.65 11.79
N PHE A 160 -7.93 -25.09 12.89
CA PHE A 160 -9.39 -25.05 13.06
C PHE A 160 -9.91 -23.72 13.64
N LYS A 161 -9.05 -22.90 14.25
CA LYS A 161 -9.45 -21.60 14.85
C LYS A 161 -9.34 -20.42 13.88
N LEU A 162 -8.75 -20.63 12.69
CA LEU A 162 -8.54 -19.59 11.68
C LEU A 162 -9.68 -19.48 10.66
N LEU A 163 -10.67 -20.38 10.69
CA LEU A 163 -11.71 -20.43 9.65
C LEU A 163 -12.80 -19.34 9.81
N ILE A 164 -12.81 -18.56 10.89
CA ILE A 164 -13.91 -17.63 11.19
C ILE A 164 -13.50 -16.14 11.06
N LEU A 165 -12.23 -15.81 10.76
CA LEU A 165 -11.79 -14.40 10.64
C LEU A 165 -10.61 -14.17 9.65
N GLY A 166 -10.59 -14.85 8.50
CA GLY A 166 -9.36 -15.08 7.73
C GLY A 166 -9.14 -14.36 6.39
N THR A 167 -9.97 -13.40 5.95
CA THR A 167 -9.79 -12.79 4.62
C THR A 167 -8.58 -11.84 4.45
N PRO A 168 -8.10 -11.07 5.46
CA PRO A 168 -7.01 -10.11 5.20
C PRO A 168 -5.61 -10.73 5.18
N ILE A 169 -5.35 -11.81 5.93
CA ILE A 169 -3.99 -12.37 6.11
C ILE A 169 -3.52 -13.13 4.86
N PHE A 170 -4.43 -13.85 4.19
CA PHE A 170 -4.10 -14.59 2.97
C PHE A 170 -3.76 -13.64 1.81
N HIS A 171 -4.55 -12.57 1.63
CA HIS A 171 -4.25 -11.53 0.65
C HIS A 171 -2.92 -10.80 0.90
N LEU A 172 -2.55 -10.61 2.18
CA LEU A 172 -1.25 -10.05 2.53
C LEU A 172 -0.10 -10.98 2.10
N GLN A 173 -0.25 -12.29 2.31
CA GLN A 173 0.78 -13.26 1.93
C GLN A 173 0.93 -13.36 0.41
N ASP A 174 -0.18 -13.47 -0.33
CA ASP A 174 -0.14 -13.56 -1.79
C ASP A 174 0.51 -12.31 -2.40
N LYS A 175 0.13 -11.12 -1.96
CA LYS A 175 0.72 -9.89 -2.47
C LYS A 175 2.17 -9.69 -2.01
N ALA A 176 2.54 -10.11 -0.80
CA ALA A 176 3.94 -10.18 -0.40
C ALA A 176 4.73 -11.13 -1.32
N THR A 177 4.16 -12.27 -1.73
CA THR A 177 4.83 -13.14 -2.70
C THR A 177 4.99 -12.46 -4.06
N VAL A 178 3.98 -11.72 -4.54
CA VAL A 178 4.10 -10.93 -5.77
C VAL A 178 5.22 -9.88 -5.65
N LEU A 179 5.20 -9.04 -4.60
CA LEU A 179 6.21 -8.01 -4.38
C LEU A 179 7.61 -8.60 -4.21
N THR A 180 7.76 -9.68 -3.46
CA THR A 180 9.06 -10.37 -3.34
C THR A 180 9.53 -10.92 -4.68
N THR A 181 8.63 -11.40 -5.55
CA THR A 181 8.99 -11.88 -6.90
C THR A 181 9.36 -10.73 -7.82
N GLU A 182 8.62 -9.62 -7.82
CA GLU A 182 8.95 -8.40 -8.57
C GLU A 182 10.30 -7.83 -8.12
N ARG A 183 10.51 -7.75 -6.81
CA ARG A 183 11.79 -7.35 -6.20
C ARG A 183 12.92 -8.28 -6.64
N LYS A 184 12.73 -9.60 -6.60
CA LYS A 184 13.74 -10.57 -7.07
C LYS A 184 14.00 -10.46 -8.57
N LYS A 185 13.03 -10.02 -9.38
CA LYS A 185 13.23 -9.71 -10.80
C LYS A 185 14.06 -8.44 -10.95
N ARG A 186 13.74 -7.36 -10.22
CA ARG A 186 14.47 -6.08 -10.24
C ARG A 186 15.90 -6.20 -9.73
N GLY A 187 16.13 -6.95 -8.65
CA GLY A 187 17.46 -7.15 -8.06
C GLY A 187 18.43 -8.00 -8.90
N LYS A 188 17.97 -8.65 -9.98
CA LYS A 188 18.83 -9.48 -10.85
C LYS A 188 19.57 -8.68 -11.93
N THR A 189 19.02 -7.54 -12.36
CA THR A 189 19.61 -6.70 -13.41
C THR A 189 19.40 -5.24 -13.01
N VAL A 190 20.50 -4.51 -12.83
CA VAL A 190 20.44 -3.05 -12.64
C VAL A 190 19.77 -2.45 -13.89
N PRO A 191 18.67 -1.69 -13.75
CA PRO A 191 17.99 -1.09 -14.90
C PRO A 191 18.98 -0.25 -15.74
N GLU A 192 18.92 -0.39 -17.07
CA GLU A 192 19.82 0.37 -17.97
C GLU A 192 19.57 1.88 -17.89
N GLU A 193 18.37 2.29 -17.50
CA GLU A 193 17.96 3.68 -17.31
C GLU A 193 18.41 4.28 -15.96
N LEU A 194 19.08 3.51 -15.08
CA LEU A 194 19.57 4.01 -13.80
C LEU A 194 20.71 5.02 -14.02
N VAL A 195 20.60 6.18 -13.38
CA VAL A 195 21.63 7.22 -13.44
C VAL A 195 22.95 6.72 -12.84
N ARG A 196 24.04 6.88 -13.60
CA ARG A 196 25.40 6.51 -13.17
C ARG A 196 25.91 7.48 -12.12
N ALA A 197 26.83 7.02 -11.26
CA ALA A 197 27.37 7.84 -10.19
C ALA A 197 28.04 9.14 -10.69
N GLU A 198 28.68 9.10 -11.85
CA GLU A 198 29.30 10.27 -12.50
C GLU A 198 28.27 11.33 -12.88
N ASP A 199 27.09 10.91 -13.34
CA ASP A 199 26.00 11.80 -13.72
C ASP A 199 25.25 12.27 -12.47
N LEU A 200 25.12 11.41 -11.47
CA LEU A 200 24.61 11.79 -10.15
C LEU A 200 25.43 12.94 -9.57
N SER A 201 26.77 12.87 -9.64
CA SER A 201 27.66 13.93 -9.15
C SER A 201 27.43 15.32 -9.78
N LYS A 202 26.77 15.38 -10.94
CA LYS A 202 26.46 16.61 -11.67
C LYS A 202 25.09 17.20 -11.32
N TYR A 203 24.33 16.57 -10.43
CA TYR A 203 22.98 17.03 -10.08
C TYR A 203 23.02 18.46 -9.56
N ARG A 204 22.03 19.26 -9.99
CA ARG A 204 21.84 20.64 -9.57
C ARG A 204 20.40 20.87 -9.17
N GLN A 205 20.20 21.90 -8.35
CA GLN A 205 18.86 22.32 -7.97
C GLN A 205 18.12 22.84 -9.22
N VAL A 206 17.08 22.13 -9.64
CA VAL A 206 16.25 22.52 -10.81
C VAL A 206 15.05 23.34 -10.38
N ALA A 207 14.42 22.97 -9.27
CA ALA A 207 13.25 23.67 -8.77
C ALA A 207 13.30 23.88 -7.26
N SER A 208 12.73 25.00 -6.81
CA SER A 208 12.56 25.37 -5.41
C SER A 208 11.13 25.85 -5.19
N HIS A 209 10.34 25.08 -4.46
CA HIS A 209 9.00 25.48 -4.08
C HIS A 209 9.03 25.91 -2.62
N ALA A 210 9.03 27.23 -2.39
CA ALA A 210 8.91 27.80 -1.05
C ALA A 210 7.43 28.10 -0.73
N GLY A 211 7.03 27.97 0.54
CA GLY A 211 5.71 28.44 0.99
C GLY A 211 4.55 27.46 0.76
N LEU A 212 4.83 26.17 0.59
CA LEU A 212 3.82 25.10 0.46
C LEU A 212 2.84 25.03 1.65
N HIS A 213 3.31 25.43 2.83
CA HIS A 213 2.56 25.40 4.07
C HIS A 213 2.48 26.79 4.71
N SER A 214 1.39 27.05 5.43
CA SER A 214 1.16 28.34 6.10
C SER A 214 2.31 28.70 7.05
N ALA A 215 2.62 29.99 7.14
CA ALA A 215 3.75 30.52 7.90
C ALA A 215 3.64 30.35 9.43
N SER A 216 2.49 29.91 9.96
CA SER A 216 2.20 29.90 11.41
C SER A 216 3.02 28.92 12.26
N VAL A 217 3.55 27.85 11.67
CA VAL A 217 4.42 26.88 12.34
C VAL A 217 5.52 26.40 11.38
N PRO A 218 6.75 26.22 11.88
CA PRO A 218 7.94 26.01 11.06
C PRO A 218 8.01 24.61 10.45
N GLY A 219 8.52 24.54 9.22
CA GLY A 219 9.01 23.32 8.57
C GLY A 219 7.98 22.36 7.97
N ILE A 220 8.40 21.69 6.90
CA ILE A 220 7.83 20.42 6.45
C ILE A 220 8.50 19.32 7.30
N LEU A 221 7.80 18.27 7.72
CA LEU A 221 8.38 17.22 8.59
C LEU A 221 8.54 15.87 7.92
N SER A 222 7.78 15.60 6.86
CA SER A 222 7.86 14.35 6.13
C SER A 222 7.63 14.60 4.65
N LEU A 223 8.31 13.80 3.83
CA LEU A 223 8.21 13.79 2.39
C LEU A 223 8.03 12.34 1.95
N ASP A 224 7.13 12.12 1.01
CA ASP A 224 7.05 10.85 0.30
C ASP A 224 6.64 11.03 -1.16
N LEU A 225 7.10 10.13 -2.02
CA LEU A 225 6.84 10.14 -3.47
C LEU A 225 6.01 8.92 -3.84
N CYS A 226 5.05 9.09 -4.75
CA CYS A 226 4.29 7.96 -5.26
C CYS A 226 5.16 7.12 -6.22
N PRO A 227 5.34 5.80 -5.98
CA PRO A 227 6.20 4.97 -6.82
C PRO A 227 5.73 4.82 -8.27
N THR A 228 4.42 4.93 -8.51
CA THR A 228 3.83 4.77 -9.86
C THR A 228 3.72 6.08 -10.63
N ASP A 229 3.67 7.21 -9.91
CA ASP A 229 3.53 8.55 -10.49
C ASP A 229 4.47 9.50 -9.75
N THR A 230 5.68 9.68 -10.29
CA THR A 230 6.72 10.57 -9.75
C THR A 230 6.26 12.03 -9.57
N ASN A 231 5.20 12.40 -10.30
CA ASN A 231 4.53 13.69 -10.25
C ASN A 231 3.66 13.93 -9.00
N LYS A 232 3.43 12.91 -8.19
CA LYS A 232 2.62 12.99 -6.96
C LYS A 232 3.54 12.98 -5.74
N VAL A 233 3.59 14.12 -5.06
CA VAL A 233 4.43 14.33 -3.87
C VAL A 233 3.54 14.56 -2.66
N LEU A 234 3.80 13.84 -1.57
CA LEU A 234 3.11 14.03 -0.30
C LEU A 234 4.03 14.74 0.69
N THR A 235 3.56 15.83 1.27
CA THR A 235 4.29 16.57 2.31
C THR A 235 3.47 16.65 3.59
N GLY A 236 4.08 16.29 4.72
CA GLY A 236 3.43 16.25 6.04
C GLY A 236 3.92 17.36 6.98
N ARG A 237 3.02 17.81 7.87
CA ARG A 237 3.28 18.82 8.91
C ARG A 237 3.05 18.22 10.31
N LYS A 238 3.54 18.88 11.35
CA LYS A 238 3.26 18.55 12.78
C LYS A 238 1.78 18.65 13.15
N THR A 239 1.03 19.50 12.46
CA THR A 239 -0.42 19.63 12.65
C THR A 239 -1.15 18.55 11.87
N ASN A 240 -2.41 18.26 12.23
CA ASN A 240 -3.28 17.22 11.66
C ASN A 240 -3.63 17.36 10.16
N THR A 241 -2.75 17.93 9.35
CA THR A 241 -2.95 18.34 7.97
C THR A 241 -1.77 17.83 7.15
N CYS A 242 -2.01 16.82 6.33
CA CYS A 242 -1.10 16.36 5.30
C CYS A 242 -1.52 16.99 3.97
N LYS A 243 -0.57 17.49 3.18
CA LYS A 243 -0.87 18.04 1.85
C LYS A 243 -0.35 17.11 0.78
N ARG A 244 -1.22 16.73 -0.15
CA ARG A 244 -0.88 16.03 -1.38
C ARG A 244 -0.70 17.06 -2.48
N LEU A 245 0.50 17.14 -3.06
CA LEU A 245 0.73 17.86 -4.30
C LEU A 245 0.62 16.91 -5.48
N ILE A 246 -0.06 17.38 -6.51
CA ILE A 246 -0.08 16.78 -7.83
C ILE A 246 0.50 17.82 -8.79
N ASN A 247 1.64 17.49 -9.41
CA ASN A 247 2.37 18.24 -10.42
C ASN A 247 3.07 19.55 -10.03
N ALA A 248 4.04 19.92 -10.88
CA ALA A 248 4.62 21.26 -11.05
C ALA A 248 3.58 22.35 -11.43
N SER A 249 2.32 21.96 -11.68
CA SER A 249 1.19 22.83 -12.01
C SER A 249 0.29 23.21 -10.81
N GLY A 250 0.64 22.78 -9.59
CA GLY A 250 0.15 23.42 -8.36
C GLY A 250 -1.24 23.02 -7.83
N MET A 251 -1.78 21.83 -8.17
CA MET A 251 -2.99 21.35 -7.49
C MET A 251 -2.66 20.72 -6.13
N ILE A 252 -3.19 21.32 -5.07
CA ILE A 252 -3.00 20.92 -3.68
C ILE A 252 -4.30 20.30 -3.16
N PHE A 253 -4.24 19.04 -2.73
CA PHE A 253 -5.32 18.39 -2.00
C PHE A 253 -4.94 18.29 -0.51
N ASP A 254 -5.79 18.84 0.35
CA ASP A 254 -5.62 18.80 1.80
C ASP A 254 -6.30 17.55 2.38
N PHE A 255 -5.55 16.71 3.09
CA PHE A 255 -6.09 15.59 3.85
C PHE A 255 -5.83 15.79 5.35
N LYS A 256 -6.84 15.57 6.19
CA LYS A 256 -6.69 15.67 7.65
C LYS A 256 -6.42 14.30 8.27
N SER A 257 -5.19 14.06 8.73
CA SER A 257 -4.84 12.90 9.56
C SER A 257 -4.74 13.33 11.03
N ARG A 258 -5.35 12.58 11.95
CA ARG A 258 -5.42 12.92 13.39
C ARG A 258 -4.12 12.69 14.17
N TYR A 259 -3.12 12.08 13.56
CA TYR A 259 -1.87 11.71 14.20
C TYR A 259 -0.73 12.02 13.22
N ALA A 260 0.15 12.92 13.63
CA ALA A 260 1.29 13.34 12.84
C ALA A 260 2.55 12.63 13.35
N CYS A 261 3.00 11.59 12.63
CA CYS A 261 4.38 11.08 12.63
C CYS A 261 4.57 10.21 11.38
N SER A 262 5.72 10.34 10.73
CA SER A 262 6.22 9.56 9.57
C SER A 262 5.24 8.53 8.97
N PRO A 263 4.30 8.96 8.10
CA PRO A 263 3.47 8.01 7.38
C PRO A 263 4.39 7.16 6.49
N SER A 264 4.40 5.86 6.70
CA SER A 264 5.02 4.90 5.79
C SER A 264 3.91 4.11 5.11
N PHE A 265 3.96 4.03 3.79
CA PHE A 265 2.98 3.28 3.01
C PHE A 265 3.31 1.79 3.04
N ASN A 266 2.29 0.97 3.26
CA ASN A 266 2.42 -0.46 3.04
C ASN A 266 2.19 -0.76 1.55
N PRO A 267 3.17 -1.29 0.82
CA PRO A 267 3.04 -1.60 -0.61
C PRO A 267 2.09 -2.78 -0.89
N ILE A 268 1.70 -3.56 0.13
CA ILE A 268 0.89 -4.77 -0.05
C ILE A 268 -0.61 -4.45 -0.17
N ASN A 269 -1.17 -3.43 0.48
CA ASN A 269 -2.62 -3.35 0.61
C ASN A 269 -3.30 -2.30 -0.27
N THR A 270 -4.44 -2.67 -0.86
CA THR A 270 -5.36 -1.76 -1.58
C THR A 270 -6.02 -0.74 -0.64
N HIS A 271 -5.89 -0.95 0.67
CA HIS A 271 -6.16 0.05 1.69
C HIS A 271 -4.83 0.70 2.07
N MET A 272 -4.69 1.99 1.77
CA MET A 272 -3.55 2.76 2.25
C MET A 272 -3.56 2.72 3.78
N MET A 273 -2.45 2.31 4.41
CA MET A 273 -2.35 2.17 5.87
C MET A 273 -1.25 3.08 6.41
N THR A 274 -1.56 3.82 7.47
CA THR A 274 -0.56 4.64 8.20
C THR A 274 -0.18 3.95 9.50
N VAL A 275 1.12 3.98 9.82
CA VAL A 275 1.57 3.70 11.18
C VAL A 275 1.57 5.00 11.98
N ASN A 276 0.70 5.08 12.99
CA ASN A 276 0.76 6.17 13.94
C ASN A 276 1.76 5.83 15.04
N VAL A 277 2.91 6.49 14.98
CA VAL A 277 3.90 6.50 16.05
C VAL A 277 3.59 7.69 16.96
N CYS A 278 3.19 7.44 18.20
CA CYS A 278 2.91 8.51 19.15
C CYS A 278 4.19 8.98 19.84
N SER A 279 4.62 10.22 19.57
CA SER A 279 5.80 10.83 20.19
C SER A 279 5.62 11.19 21.67
N HIS A 280 4.40 11.13 22.21
CA HIS A 280 4.12 11.41 23.62
C HIS A 280 3.81 10.10 24.36
N PHE A 281 4.81 9.55 25.04
CA PHE A 281 4.72 8.55 26.12
C PHE A 281 3.99 7.22 25.83
N CYS A 282 3.52 7.00 24.60
CA CYS A 282 2.77 5.81 24.28
C CYS A 282 3.59 4.96 23.30
N GLY A 283 4.36 4.01 23.83
CA GLY A 283 5.17 3.03 23.08
C GLY A 283 4.33 2.01 22.32
N TYR A 284 3.40 2.47 21.49
CA TYR A 284 2.57 1.65 20.65
C TYR A 284 2.61 2.13 19.22
N TRP A 285 2.49 1.18 18.30
CA TRP A 285 2.18 1.46 16.93
C TRP A 285 0.77 0.95 16.63
N ALA A 286 0.11 1.60 15.67
CA ALA A 286 -1.24 1.23 15.26
C ALA A 286 -1.35 1.27 13.74
N PHE A 287 -2.04 0.27 13.17
CA PHE A 287 -2.47 0.29 11.77
C PHE A 287 -3.85 0.90 11.70
N SER A 288 -3.99 1.95 10.89
CA SER A 288 -5.27 2.51 10.52
C SER A 288 -5.48 2.46 9.01
N ASP A 289 -6.70 2.13 8.61
CA ASP A 289 -7.15 2.27 7.24
C ASP A 289 -7.39 3.75 6.93
N ILE A 290 -6.78 4.27 5.86
CA ILE A 290 -6.88 5.69 5.49
C ILE A 290 -8.28 6.02 4.94
N GLN A 291 -8.95 5.10 4.26
CA GLN A 291 -10.27 5.38 3.68
C GLN A 291 -11.34 5.56 4.76
N THR A 292 -11.27 4.76 5.82
CA THR A 292 -12.25 4.79 6.92
C THR A 292 -11.75 5.52 8.16
N GLY A 293 -10.45 5.82 8.25
CA GLY A 293 -9.81 6.39 9.43
C GLY A 293 -9.85 5.46 10.66
N ARG A 294 -10.24 4.20 10.49
CA ARG A 294 -10.43 3.24 11.58
C ARG A 294 -9.10 2.57 11.91
N VAL A 295 -8.77 2.53 13.21
CA VAL A 295 -7.64 1.73 13.71
C VAL A 295 -8.01 0.25 13.64
N LEU A 296 -7.29 -0.50 12.81
CA LEU A 296 -7.45 -1.94 12.63
C LEU A 296 -6.78 -2.72 13.76
N THR A 297 -5.54 -2.34 14.09
CA THR A 297 -4.77 -3.00 15.14
C THR A 297 -3.94 -2.00 15.89
N LYS A 298 -3.79 -2.22 17.20
CA LYS A 298 -2.89 -1.47 18.07
C LYS A 298 -2.04 -2.49 18.81
N VAL A 299 -0.72 -2.35 18.70
CA VAL A 299 0.24 -3.21 19.38
C VAL A 299 1.09 -2.34 20.28
N THR A 300 1.01 -2.62 21.57
CA THR A 300 1.78 -1.97 22.64
C THR A 300 2.85 -2.95 23.09
N ASP A 301 4.10 -2.52 23.17
CA ASP A 301 5.10 -3.28 23.93
C ASP A 301 4.93 -2.95 25.42
N GLU A 302 4.51 -3.94 26.23
CA GLU A 302 4.42 -3.79 27.69
C GLU A 302 5.80 -3.65 28.35
N THR A 303 6.86 -4.08 27.65
CA THR A 303 8.23 -4.16 28.17
C THR A 303 9.03 -2.86 28.07
N ALA A 304 8.56 -1.87 27.29
CA ALA A 304 9.27 -0.60 27.13
C ALA A 304 8.26 0.55 27.06
N GLY A 305 8.10 1.29 28.16
CA GLY A 305 7.38 2.57 28.21
C GLY A 305 8.09 3.71 27.48
N CYS A 306 8.75 3.41 26.35
CA CYS A 306 9.55 4.37 25.60
C CYS A 306 8.85 4.80 24.31
N ALA A 307 9.04 6.07 23.95
CA ALA A 307 8.48 6.64 22.74
C ALA A 307 9.13 6.00 21.51
N LEU A 308 8.30 5.57 20.57
CA LEU A 308 8.73 5.24 19.22
C LEU A 308 9.00 6.54 18.48
N THR A 309 10.07 6.60 17.70
CA THR A 309 10.55 7.82 17.04
C THR A 309 10.37 7.77 15.53
N CYS A 310 10.57 6.60 14.94
CA CYS A 310 10.47 6.38 13.49
C CYS A 310 9.95 4.97 13.18
N ALA A 311 9.46 4.82 11.95
CA ALA A 311 8.66 3.70 11.50
C ALA A 311 8.81 3.56 9.98
N GLN A 312 9.14 2.36 9.51
CA GLN A 312 9.13 2.09 8.06
C GLN A 312 8.80 0.63 7.76
N PHE A 313 8.03 0.41 6.69
CA PHE A 313 7.79 -0.93 6.18
C PHE A 313 8.99 -1.45 5.40
N HIS A 314 9.18 -2.75 5.48
CA HIS A 314 10.02 -3.45 4.54
C HIS A 314 9.36 -3.51 3.15
N PRO A 315 10.10 -3.53 2.04
CA PRO A 315 9.54 -3.61 0.68
C PRO A 315 8.63 -4.82 0.44
N ASP A 316 8.94 -5.95 1.08
CA ASP A 316 8.09 -7.15 1.05
C ASP A 316 6.78 -6.99 1.82
N GLY A 317 6.69 -5.93 2.63
CA GLY A 317 5.57 -5.51 3.47
C GLY A 317 5.09 -6.50 4.53
N LEU A 318 5.79 -7.62 4.76
CA LEU A 318 5.47 -8.59 5.82
C LEU A 318 6.03 -8.18 7.18
N ILE A 319 7.13 -7.44 7.16
CA ILE A 319 7.82 -6.96 8.36
C ILE A 319 7.87 -5.44 8.36
N PHE A 320 8.01 -4.89 9.56
CA PHE A 320 8.02 -3.46 9.80
C PHE A 320 9.06 -3.12 10.86
N GLY A 321 9.85 -2.07 10.62
CA GLY A 321 10.91 -1.62 11.51
C GLY A 321 10.51 -0.38 12.28
N THR A 322 10.79 -0.36 13.58
CA THR A 322 10.61 0.81 14.46
C THR A 322 11.88 1.18 15.19
N GLY A 323 12.14 2.48 15.29
CA GLY A 323 13.18 3.02 16.16
C GLY A 323 12.59 3.48 17.48
N THR A 324 13.30 3.26 18.57
CA THR A 324 12.94 3.71 19.91
C THR A 324 13.82 4.88 20.36
N GLY A 325 13.32 5.65 21.33
CA GLY A 325 14.13 6.62 22.08
C GLY A 325 15.28 5.98 22.87
N ASP A 326 15.15 4.71 23.26
CA ASP A 326 16.15 3.95 24.02
C ASP A 326 17.30 3.41 23.13
N SER A 327 17.51 3.99 21.95
CA SER A 327 18.58 3.61 21.01
C SER A 327 18.47 2.16 20.50
N GLN A 328 17.28 1.57 20.56
CA GLN A 328 17.00 0.23 20.03
C GLN A 328 16.21 0.31 18.73
N ILE A 329 16.49 -0.63 17.84
CA ILE A 329 15.70 -0.85 16.63
C ILE A 329 14.96 -2.17 16.80
N LYS A 330 13.65 -2.16 16.64
CA LYS A 330 12.79 -3.34 16.75
C LYS A 330 12.20 -3.68 15.39
N ILE A 331 12.16 -4.97 15.05
CA ILE A 331 11.55 -5.49 13.82
C ILE A 331 10.33 -6.33 14.20
N TRP A 332 9.20 -5.96 13.63
CA TRP A 332 7.91 -6.56 13.89
C TRP A 332 7.47 -7.41 12.71
N ASP A 333 6.96 -8.60 12.99
CA ASP A 333 6.19 -9.37 12.01
C ASP A 333 4.73 -8.94 12.08
N LEU A 334 4.16 -8.56 10.94
CA LEU A 334 2.77 -8.15 10.84
C LEU A 334 1.80 -9.30 11.06
N LYS A 335 2.18 -10.51 10.67
CA LYS A 335 1.33 -11.69 10.76
C LYS A 335 1.13 -12.10 12.21
N GLU A 336 2.23 -12.22 12.93
CA GLU A 336 2.23 -12.67 14.31
C GLU A 336 2.01 -11.51 15.29
N ARG A 337 2.23 -10.26 14.85
CA ARG A 337 2.21 -9.04 15.68
C ARG A 337 3.21 -9.13 16.83
N THR A 338 4.28 -9.87 16.62
CA THR A 338 5.36 -10.10 17.58
C THR A 338 6.61 -9.38 17.11
N ASN A 339 7.45 -9.02 18.08
CA ASN A 339 8.78 -8.53 17.80
C ASN A 339 9.71 -9.71 17.50
N VAL A 340 10.27 -9.74 16.29
CA VAL A 340 11.10 -10.82 15.78
C VAL A 340 12.59 -10.57 16.01
N ALA A 341 13.01 -9.30 15.99
CA ALA A 341 14.42 -8.96 16.14
C ALA A 341 14.63 -7.59 16.77
N ASN A 342 15.65 -7.51 17.63
CA ASN A 342 16.12 -6.27 18.24
C ASN A 342 17.58 -6.04 17.83
N PHE A 343 17.89 -4.84 17.36
CA PHE A 343 19.26 -4.41 17.07
C PHE A 343 19.71 -3.39 18.12
N PRO A 344 20.53 -3.82 19.10
CA PRO A 344 21.21 -2.92 20.02
C PRO A 344 22.51 -2.39 19.40
N GLY A 345 22.88 -1.14 19.70
CA GLY A 345 24.21 -0.63 19.38
C GLY A 345 24.29 0.84 19.00
N HIS A 346 23.18 1.56 18.89
CA HIS A 346 23.19 3.02 18.86
C HIS A 346 23.41 3.59 20.26
N SER A 347 24.05 4.75 20.34
CA SER A 347 24.31 5.45 21.60
C SER A 347 23.32 6.58 21.87
N GLY A 348 22.41 6.85 20.94
CA GLY A 348 21.37 7.85 21.09
C GLY A 348 20.06 7.44 20.37
N PRO A 349 18.99 8.22 20.57
CA PRO A 349 17.69 7.97 19.98
C PRO A 349 17.80 7.74 18.47
N VAL A 350 17.17 6.66 17.99
CA VAL A 350 17.11 6.36 16.55
C VAL A 350 16.17 7.38 15.91
N THR A 351 16.62 8.13 14.93
CA THR A 351 15.81 9.19 14.30
C THR A 351 15.24 8.77 12.96
N ALA A 352 15.95 7.90 12.23
CA ALA A 352 15.56 7.46 10.90
C ALA A 352 15.90 5.99 10.66
N ILE A 353 15.05 5.30 9.90
CA ILE A 353 15.24 3.92 9.45
C ILE A 353 14.89 3.86 7.96
N ALA A 354 15.73 3.17 7.19
CA ALA A 354 15.53 2.90 5.77
C ALA A 354 15.77 1.41 5.47
N PHE A 355 14.78 0.72 4.91
CA PHE A 355 14.98 -0.60 4.32
C PHE A 355 15.48 -0.46 2.88
N SER A 356 16.46 -1.28 2.52
CA SER A 356 16.90 -1.39 1.13
C SER A 356 15.91 -2.21 0.33
N GLU A 357 15.67 -1.82 -0.93
CA GLU A 357 14.90 -2.58 -1.92
C GLU A 357 15.46 -3.97 -2.21
N ASN A 358 16.72 -4.23 -1.86
CA ASN A 358 17.27 -5.60 -1.92
C ASN A 358 16.66 -6.53 -0.85
N GLY A 359 16.03 -5.96 0.18
CA GLY A 359 15.35 -6.66 1.27
C GLY A 359 16.26 -7.33 2.30
N TYR A 360 17.56 -7.06 2.26
CA TYR A 360 18.54 -7.64 3.18
C TYR A 360 19.25 -6.60 4.03
N TYR A 361 19.30 -5.35 3.58
CA TYR A 361 20.00 -4.29 4.28
C TYR A 361 19.03 -3.31 4.93
N LEU A 362 19.39 -2.89 6.12
CA LEU A 362 18.70 -1.87 6.89
C LEU A 362 19.71 -0.77 7.23
N ALA A 363 19.43 0.46 6.82
CA ALA A 363 20.16 1.63 7.26
C ALA A 363 19.42 2.31 8.40
N THR A 364 20.16 2.73 9.41
CA THR A 364 19.62 3.42 10.58
C THR A 364 20.49 4.60 10.93
N GLY A 365 19.84 5.72 11.23
CA GLY A 365 20.47 6.94 11.68
C GLY A 365 19.98 7.27 13.07
N ALA A 366 20.90 7.70 13.92
CA ALA A 366 20.60 8.12 15.28
C ALA A 366 21.15 9.53 15.54
N GLN A 367 20.78 10.08 16.69
CA GLN A 367 21.28 11.37 17.16
C GLN A 367 22.78 11.33 17.53
N ASP A 368 23.40 10.14 17.58
CA ASP A 368 24.85 9.97 17.81
C ASP A 368 25.71 10.32 16.58
N SER A 369 25.13 10.98 15.57
CA SER A 369 25.78 11.32 14.29
C SER A 369 26.34 10.08 13.55
N SER A 370 25.85 8.88 13.87
CA SER A 370 26.29 7.65 13.24
C SER A 370 25.21 7.05 12.34
N LEU A 371 25.64 6.60 11.16
CA LEU A 371 24.85 5.76 10.28
C LEU A 371 25.31 4.32 10.45
N LYS A 372 24.40 3.46 10.90
CA LYS A 372 24.65 2.03 11.07
C LYS A 372 23.88 1.23 10.04
N LEU A 373 24.59 0.30 9.42
CA LEU A 373 24.09 -0.58 8.37
C LEU A 373 24.07 -2.02 8.88
N TRP A 374 22.90 -2.63 8.79
CA TRP A 374 22.62 -3.95 9.33
C TRP A 374 22.28 -4.92 8.20
N ASP A 375 22.81 -6.14 8.29
CA ASP A 375 22.34 -7.26 7.46
C ASP A 375 21.26 -8.02 8.23
N LEU A 376 20.02 -7.99 7.73
CA LEU A 376 18.86 -8.61 8.36
C LEU A 376 18.98 -10.14 8.42
N ARG A 377 19.79 -10.77 7.57
CA ARG A 377 19.98 -12.24 7.58
C ARG A 377 20.93 -12.68 8.69
N LYS A 378 21.97 -11.88 8.95
CA LYS A 378 22.98 -12.15 9.97
C LYS A 378 22.69 -11.45 11.30
N LEU A 379 21.68 -10.60 11.30
CA LEU A 379 21.26 -9.75 12.41
C LEU A 379 22.43 -8.96 13.04
N LYS A 380 23.37 -8.51 12.20
CA LYS A 380 24.62 -7.89 12.66
C LYS A 380 24.88 -6.59 11.89
N ASN A 381 25.41 -5.60 12.61
CA ASN A 381 25.99 -4.41 12.00
C ASN A 381 27.28 -4.80 11.25
N PHE A 382 27.32 -4.55 9.94
CA PHE A 382 28.50 -4.82 9.13
C PHE A 382 29.30 -3.56 8.81
N LYS A 383 28.69 -2.38 8.91
CA LYS A 383 29.34 -1.10 8.63
C LYS A 383 28.72 0.01 9.47
N THR A 384 29.58 0.81 10.08
CA THR A 384 29.23 2.05 10.75
C THR A 384 29.96 3.19 10.04
N ILE A 385 29.23 4.24 9.69
CA ILE A 385 29.74 5.48 9.09
C ILE A 385 29.50 6.56 10.13
N THR A 386 30.57 7.09 10.72
CA THR A 386 30.50 8.24 11.62
C THR A 386 30.54 9.50 10.78
N LEU A 387 29.50 10.32 10.88
CA LEU A 387 29.46 11.64 10.28
C LEU A 387 30.13 12.65 11.22
N ASP A 388 30.20 13.91 10.78
CA ASP A 388 30.75 14.98 11.60
C ASP A 388 29.98 15.10 12.93
N ASN A 389 30.67 15.46 14.01
CA ASN A 389 30.17 15.36 15.40
C ASN A 389 28.87 16.14 15.71
N ASN A 390 28.39 16.98 14.79
CA ASN A 390 27.16 17.78 14.92
C ASN A 390 26.13 17.45 13.84
N TYR A 391 26.25 16.32 13.15
CA TYR A 391 25.35 15.98 12.06
C TYR A 391 24.09 15.27 12.58
N GLU A 392 22.95 15.95 12.49
CA GLU A 392 21.67 15.35 12.86
C GLU A 392 21.03 14.63 11.68
N VAL A 393 21.03 13.30 11.68
CA VAL A 393 20.29 12.52 10.67
C VAL A 393 18.78 12.63 10.97
N LYS A 394 17.98 13.07 10.00
CA LYS A 394 16.52 13.14 10.12
C LYS A 394 15.80 12.19 9.17
N SER A 395 16.37 11.94 8.00
CA SER A 395 15.76 11.08 6.98
C SER A 395 16.81 10.24 6.27
N LEU A 396 16.39 9.02 5.91
CA LEU A 396 17.20 8.05 5.18
C LEU A 396 16.30 7.41 4.14
N VAL A 397 16.77 7.32 2.89
CA VAL A 397 16.04 6.64 1.81
C VAL A 397 17.02 5.94 0.88
N PHE A 398 16.73 4.68 0.58
CA PHE A 398 17.40 3.95 -0.49
C PHE A 398 16.72 4.25 -1.82
N ASP A 399 17.52 4.27 -2.88
CA ASP A 399 16.98 4.28 -4.24
C ASP A 399 16.26 2.96 -4.57
N GLN A 400 15.37 3.00 -5.57
CA GLN A 400 14.63 1.84 -6.07
C GLN A 400 15.53 0.67 -6.48
N SER A 401 16.75 0.96 -6.96
CA SER A 401 17.73 -0.05 -7.35
C SER A 401 18.52 -0.62 -6.16
N GLY A 402 18.46 0.01 -4.99
CA GLY A 402 19.31 -0.30 -3.84
C GLY A 402 20.80 0.04 -4.03
N THR A 403 21.16 0.79 -5.07
CA THR A 403 22.55 1.18 -5.37
C THR A 403 23.00 2.40 -4.57
N TYR A 404 22.09 3.34 -4.33
CA TYR A 404 22.36 4.61 -3.64
C TYR A 404 21.57 4.70 -2.33
N LEU A 405 22.18 5.37 -1.35
CA LEU A 405 21.55 5.75 -0.08
C LEU A 405 21.63 7.27 0.06
N ALA A 406 20.49 7.93 0.16
CA ALA A 406 20.42 9.35 0.50
C ALA A 406 20.21 9.54 2.00
N VAL A 407 20.93 10.51 2.54
CA VAL A 407 20.93 10.90 3.94
C VAL A 407 20.55 12.37 4.01
N GLY A 408 19.39 12.66 4.58
CA GLY A 408 18.96 14.02 4.88
C GLY A 408 19.16 14.34 6.36
N GLY A 409 19.90 15.40 6.64
CA GLY A 409 20.18 15.86 7.99
C GLY A 409 20.48 17.36 8.01
N SER A 410 21.68 17.73 8.44
CA SER A 410 22.16 19.11 8.26
C SER A 410 22.32 19.45 6.78
N ASP A 411 22.88 18.51 6.03
CA ASP A 411 23.03 18.59 4.57
C ASP A 411 22.30 17.41 3.91
N ILE A 412 22.36 17.31 2.58
CA ILE A 412 21.93 16.12 1.85
C ILE A 412 23.17 15.43 1.33
N ARG A 413 23.44 14.21 1.81
CA ARG A 413 24.56 13.39 1.34
C ARG A 413 24.05 12.14 0.63
N VAL A 414 24.67 11.77 -0.49
CA VAL A 414 24.34 10.53 -1.20
C VAL A 414 25.56 9.61 -1.23
N TYR A 415 25.35 8.36 -0.81
CA TYR A 415 26.37 7.32 -0.74
C TYR A 415 26.11 6.21 -1.75
N ILE A 416 27.17 5.63 -2.32
CA ILE A 416 27.09 4.39 -3.10
C ILE A 416 27.14 3.20 -2.15
N CYS A 417 26.13 2.34 -2.14
CA CYS A 417 26.03 1.21 -1.21
C CYS A 417 27.10 0.12 -1.42
N LYS A 418 27.73 0.03 -2.59
CA LYS A 418 28.82 -0.94 -2.84
C LYS A 418 30.11 -0.58 -2.09
N GLN A 419 30.47 0.70 -2.07
CA GLN A 419 31.76 1.19 -1.53
C GLN A 419 31.59 2.02 -0.26
N TRP A 420 30.37 2.49 0.02
CA TRP A 420 30.03 3.45 1.07
C TRP A 420 30.84 4.74 0.99
N SER A 421 31.15 5.16 -0.24
CA SER A 421 31.76 6.45 -0.54
C SER A 421 30.69 7.50 -0.80
N GLU A 422 30.98 8.74 -0.39
CA GLU A 422 30.14 9.91 -0.64
C GLU A 422 30.33 10.37 -2.09
N VAL A 423 29.22 10.58 -2.80
CA VAL A 423 29.22 11.04 -4.21
C VAL A 423 28.75 12.49 -4.32
N LEU A 424 27.76 12.85 -3.52
CA LEU A 424 27.10 14.14 -3.56
C LEU A 424 26.94 14.69 -2.15
N ASN A 425 27.10 16.01 -2.05
CA ASN A 425 26.73 16.80 -0.90
C ASN A 425 26.02 18.08 -1.36
N PHE A 426 24.77 18.28 -0.94
CA PHE A 426 24.02 19.52 -1.16
C PHE A 426 23.84 20.28 0.15
N THR A 427 24.19 21.57 0.13
CA THR A 427 24.07 22.50 1.25
C THR A 427 23.07 23.63 0.94
N ASP A 428 22.11 23.40 0.05
CA ASP A 428 21.23 24.48 -0.41
C ASP A 428 20.12 24.83 0.58
N HIS A 429 19.79 23.93 1.52
CA HIS A 429 18.79 24.21 2.53
C HIS A 429 19.39 25.06 3.66
N THR A 430 18.65 26.10 4.08
CA THR A 430 19.12 26.98 5.16
C THR A 430 18.85 26.42 6.56
N GLY A 431 18.06 25.35 6.65
CA GLY A 431 17.79 24.62 7.87
C GLY A 431 17.83 23.12 7.64
N LEU A 432 17.64 22.35 8.72
CA LEU A 432 17.72 20.89 8.68
C LEU A 432 16.77 20.29 7.64
N VAL A 433 17.30 19.36 6.85
CA VAL A 433 16.58 18.55 5.89
C VAL A 433 15.82 17.47 6.64
N THR A 434 14.49 17.53 6.57
CA THR A 434 13.58 16.67 7.31
C THR A 434 13.13 15.45 6.53
N GLY A 435 13.20 15.49 5.21
CA GLY A 435 12.76 14.42 4.34
C GLY A 435 13.48 14.46 3.00
N VAL A 436 13.87 13.30 2.51
CA VAL A 436 14.53 13.11 1.22
C VAL A 436 13.88 11.92 0.54
N ALA A 437 13.67 11.99 -0.78
CA ALA A 437 13.09 10.88 -1.55
C ALA A 437 13.64 10.87 -2.98
N PHE A 438 13.99 9.67 -3.47
CA PHE A 438 14.43 9.45 -4.85
C PHE A 438 13.23 9.32 -5.79
N GLY A 439 13.34 9.92 -6.96
CA GLY A 439 12.49 9.64 -8.11
C GLY A 439 12.80 8.27 -8.72
N GLU A 440 12.02 7.91 -9.74
CA GLU A 440 12.21 6.66 -10.47
C GLU A 440 13.61 6.58 -11.09
N HIS A 441 14.26 5.42 -10.95
CA HIS A 441 15.63 5.17 -11.44
C HIS A 441 16.66 6.25 -11.04
N ALA A 442 16.48 6.84 -9.85
CA ALA A 442 17.26 7.96 -9.34
C ALA A 442 17.30 9.20 -10.25
N GLN A 443 16.44 9.35 -11.27
CA GLN A 443 16.50 10.46 -12.26
C GLN A 443 16.46 11.86 -11.63
N PHE A 444 15.75 11.98 -10.50
CA PHE A 444 15.77 13.18 -9.68
C PHE A 444 15.76 12.80 -8.20
N LEU A 445 16.19 13.74 -7.37
CA LEU A 445 16.14 13.67 -5.92
C LEU A 445 15.29 14.84 -5.42
N SER A 446 14.39 14.56 -4.48
CA SER A 446 13.57 15.59 -3.85
C SER A 446 13.89 15.69 -2.37
N SER A 447 13.88 16.90 -1.84
CA SER A 447 14.20 17.17 -0.45
C SER A 447 13.27 18.22 0.15
N THR A 448 13.03 18.08 1.45
CA THR A 448 12.25 19.03 2.25
C THR A 448 13.04 19.46 3.45
N GLY A 449 12.96 20.75 3.77
CA GLY A 449 13.67 21.33 4.90
C GLY A 449 12.76 22.04 5.90
N MET A 450 13.33 22.30 7.08
CA MET A 450 12.77 23.20 8.09
C MET A 450 12.61 24.63 7.58
N ASP A 451 13.34 24.99 6.51
CA ASP A 451 13.21 26.24 5.77
C ASP A 451 11.88 26.38 5.00
N ARG A 452 11.02 25.33 5.03
CA ARG A 452 9.71 25.25 4.36
C ARG A 452 9.80 25.18 2.84
N SER A 453 10.97 24.81 2.32
CA SER A 453 11.17 24.59 0.91
C SER A 453 11.10 23.10 0.57
N LEU A 454 10.50 22.81 -0.59
CA LEU A 454 10.63 21.55 -1.30
C LEU A 454 11.55 21.81 -2.50
N LYS A 455 12.69 21.16 -2.54
CA LYS A 455 13.67 21.29 -3.61
C LYS A 455 13.73 20.02 -4.45
N PHE A 456 13.94 20.19 -5.74
CA PHE A 456 14.18 19.10 -6.68
C PHE A 456 15.57 19.25 -7.29
N TYR A 457 16.28 18.13 -7.35
CA TYR A 457 17.61 17.99 -7.91
C TYR A 457 17.57 17.00 -9.05
N SER A 458 18.09 17.37 -10.20
CA SER A 458 18.32 16.45 -11.32
C SER A 458 19.61 16.86 -12.04
N LEU A 459 19.99 16.09 -13.06
CA LEU A 459 21.04 16.46 -14.01
C LEU A 459 20.84 17.85 -14.62
#